data_AF-A0A0B8ZHV0-F1
#
_entry.id   AF-A0A0B8ZHV0-F1
#
_cell.length_a   1.000
_cell.length_b   1.000
_cell.length_c   1.000
_cell.angle_alpha   90.00
_cell.angle_beta   90.00
_cell.angle_gamma   90.00
#
_symmetry.space_group_name_H-M   'P 1'
#
loop_
_entity.id
_entity.type
_entity.pdbx_description
1 polymer ?
#
loop_
_entity_poly.entity_id
_entity_poly.type
_entity_poly.pdbx_seq_one_letter_code
_entity_poly.pdbx_strand_id
1 'polypeptide(L)'
;MLGEIIMRLPPFGRYRSTPQRAGHVITKILTDRSGRTGVYYDEKGRPMSGPALVHDPAFQDRVLGENMTSSPRTTIRVDRPLPALPRRA
;
A
#
# COMPACT_ATOMS: atom_id res chain seq x y z
N MET A 1 -17.10 33.57 10.70
CA MET A 1 -16.45 33.87 9.41
C MET A 1 -15.59 32.72 8.85
N LEU A 2 -14.99 31.81 9.63
CA LEU A 2 -14.29 30.63 9.06
C LEU A 2 -15.24 29.59 8.42
N GLY A 3 -16.46 29.43 8.94
CA GLY A 3 -17.40 28.40 8.48
C GLY A 3 -17.88 28.57 7.03
N GLU A 4 -18.11 29.80 6.59
CA GLU A 4 -18.53 30.10 5.20
C GLU A 4 -17.45 29.77 4.18
N ILE A 5 -16.17 29.90 4.55
CA ILE A 5 -15.03 29.59 3.67
C ILE A 5 -14.97 28.07 3.44
N ILE A 6 -15.10 27.26 4.49
CA ILE A 6 -15.06 25.79 4.40
C ILE A 6 -16.22 25.25 3.57
N MET A 7 -17.40 25.87 3.65
CA MET A 7 -18.58 25.48 2.86
C MET A 7 -18.47 25.81 1.36
N ARG A 8 -17.62 26.76 0.99
CA ARG A 8 -17.40 27.19 -0.40
C ARG A 8 -16.25 26.45 -1.08
N LEU A 9 -15.48 25.66 -0.33
CA LEU A 9 -14.59 24.67 -0.92
C LEU A 9 -15.44 23.53 -1.52
N PRO A 10 -15.12 23.04 -2.74
CA PRO A 10 -15.79 21.88 -3.30
C PRO A 10 -15.79 20.73 -2.28
N PRO A 11 -16.85 19.89 -2.22
CA PRO A 11 -16.86 18.76 -1.31
C PRO A 11 -15.54 17.99 -1.48
N PHE A 12 -14.86 17.73 -0.37
CA PHE A 12 -13.54 17.09 -0.33
C PHE A 12 -13.45 15.76 -1.12
N GLY A 13 -14.57 15.22 -1.60
CA GLY A 13 -14.63 14.13 -2.57
C GLY A 13 -14.00 14.41 -3.94
N ARG A 14 -13.86 15.67 -4.39
CA ARG A 14 -13.17 15.97 -5.67
C ARG A 14 -11.64 15.88 -5.56
N TYR A 15 -11.08 16.07 -4.37
CA TYR A 15 -9.64 16.10 -4.13
C TYR A 15 -9.09 14.79 -3.54
N ARG A 16 -9.95 13.80 -3.28
CA ARG A 16 -9.58 12.51 -2.67
C ARG A 16 -9.81 11.39 -3.68
N SER A 17 -8.96 10.36 -3.61
CA SER A 17 -9.23 9.11 -4.33
C SER A 17 -10.57 8.54 -3.88
N THR A 18 -11.33 7.94 -4.80
CA THR A 18 -12.57 7.24 -4.46
C THR A 18 -12.25 5.78 -4.09
N PRO A 19 -12.99 5.15 -3.17
CA PRO A 19 -12.77 3.74 -2.83
C PRO A 19 -12.78 2.81 -4.05
N GLN A 20 -13.69 3.07 -5.01
CA GLN A 20 -13.76 2.33 -6.27
C GLN A 20 -12.48 2.49 -7.11
N ARG A 21 -11.96 3.72 -7.24
CA ARG A 21 -10.73 4.00 -7.99
C ARG A 21 -9.52 3.36 -7.31
N ALA A 22 -9.43 3.49 -5.98
CA ALA A 22 -8.36 2.88 -5.19
C ALA A 22 -8.36 1.35 -5.35
N GLY A 23 -9.52 0.70 -5.23
CA GLY A 23 -9.64 -0.75 -5.42
C GLY A 23 -9.19 -1.20 -6.81
N HIS A 24 -9.56 -0.44 -7.86
CA HIS A 24 -9.10 -0.73 -9.22
C HIS A 24 -7.58 -0.60 -9.37
N VAL A 25 -6.98 0.47 -8.83
CA VAL A 25 -5.51 0.69 -8.88
C VAL A 25 -4.77 -0.42 -8.14
N ILE A 26 -5.19 -0.76 -6.93
CA ILE A 26 -4.60 -1.81 -6.10
C ILE A 26 -4.68 -3.16 -6.83
N THR A 27 -5.86 -3.51 -7.36
CA THR A 27 -6.05 -4.76 -8.12
C THR A 27 -5.12 -4.83 -9.32
N LYS A 28 -5.04 -3.74 -10.11
CA LYS A 28 -4.14 -3.69 -11.26
C LYS A 28 -2.68 -3.92 -10.88
N ILE A 29 -2.20 -3.28 -9.80
CA ILE A 29 -0.81 -3.42 -9.35
C ILE A 29 -0.54 -4.83 -8.82
N LEU A 30 -1.43 -5.39 -8.00
CA LEU A 30 -1.24 -6.70 -7.36
C LEU A 30 -1.40 -7.87 -8.34
N THR A 31 -2.16 -7.70 -9.42
CA THR A 31 -2.36 -8.75 -10.45
C THR A 31 -1.42 -8.61 -11.64
N ASP A 32 -0.54 -7.61 -11.62
CA ASP A 32 0.43 -7.39 -12.69
C ASP A 32 1.45 -8.54 -12.76
N ARG A 33 1.68 -9.05 -13.97
CA ARG A 33 2.54 -10.23 -14.20
C ARG A 33 4.01 -9.87 -14.49
N SER A 34 4.40 -8.59 -14.39
CA SER A 34 5.78 -8.18 -14.68
C SER A 34 6.79 -8.57 -13.60
N GLY A 35 6.34 -9.03 -12.42
CA GLY A 35 7.20 -9.46 -11.32
C GLY A 35 7.94 -8.31 -10.62
N ARG A 36 7.53 -7.05 -10.85
CA ARG A 36 8.16 -5.87 -10.25
C ARG A 36 7.87 -5.79 -8.76
N THR A 37 8.92 -5.71 -7.95
CA THR A 37 8.85 -5.52 -6.49
C THR A 37 9.51 -4.21 -6.06
N GLY A 38 9.20 -3.72 -4.86
CA GLY A 38 9.84 -2.51 -4.30
C GLY A 38 9.49 -1.20 -5.01
N VAL A 39 8.43 -1.19 -5.82
CA VAL A 39 7.98 -0.01 -6.56
C VAL A 39 6.88 0.70 -5.75
N TYR A 40 7.08 2.00 -5.49
CA TYR A 40 6.03 2.87 -4.96
C TYR A 40 5.15 3.36 -6.11
N TYR A 41 3.84 3.45 -5.88
CA TYR A 41 2.88 3.93 -6.87
C TYR A 41 2.07 5.10 -6.31
N ASP A 42 1.80 6.09 -7.16
CA ASP A 42 0.93 7.22 -6.85
C ASP A 42 -0.56 6.80 -6.84
N GLU A 43 -1.46 7.73 -6.49
CA GLU A 43 -2.91 7.48 -6.44
C GLU A 43 -3.53 7.13 -7.81
N LYS A 44 -2.78 7.34 -8.89
CA LYS A 44 -3.18 7.03 -10.27
C LYS A 44 -2.60 5.69 -10.74
N GLY A 45 -1.78 5.04 -9.92
CA GLY A 45 -1.11 3.78 -10.22
C GLY A 45 0.15 3.94 -11.07
N ARG A 46 0.78 5.12 -11.06
CA ARG A 46 2.04 5.38 -11.77
C ARG A 46 3.21 5.19 -10.81
N PRO A 47 4.34 4.61 -11.25
CA PRO A 47 5.53 4.52 -10.43
C PRO A 47 5.97 5.90 -9.94
N MET A 48 6.30 5.99 -8.66
CA MET A 48 6.83 7.20 -8.02
C MET A 48 8.04 6.85 -7.16
N SER A 49 8.88 7.84 -6.88
CA SER A 49 9.94 7.71 -5.89
C SER A 49 9.33 7.67 -4.49
N GLY A 50 9.82 6.75 -3.67
CA GLY A 50 9.49 6.72 -2.25
C GLY A 50 10.11 7.92 -1.51
N PRO A 51 9.73 8.13 -0.24
CA PRO A 51 10.41 9.09 0.62
C PRO A 51 11.90 8.77 0.75
N ALA A 52 12.76 9.79 0.86
CA ALA A 52 14.21 9.61 1.00
C ALA A 52 14.59 8.66 2.16
N LEU A 53 13.85 8.73 3.26
CA LEU A 53 14.05 7.91 4.45
C LEU A 53 13.86 6.40 4.19
N VAL A 54 13.00 6.03 3.25
CA VAL A 54 12.82 4.62 2.85
C VAL A 54 14.08 4.08 2.18
N HIS A 55 14.87 4.93 1.55
CA HIS A 55 16.11 4.54 0.89
C HIS A 55 17.33 4.53 1.82
N ASP A 56 17.17 4.97 3.07
CA ASP A 56 18.24 4.97 4.08
C ASP A 56 18.34 3.59 4.77
N PRO A 57 19.44 2.84 4.58
CA PRO A 57 19.61 1.52 5.21
C PRO A 57 19.60 1.58 6.74
N ALA A 58 20.16 2.63 7.36
CA ALA A 58 20.18 2.76 8.81
C ALA A 58 18.77 2.93 9.39
N PHE A 59 17.90 3.65 8.65
CA PHE A 59 16.49 3.74 9.00
C PHE A 59 15.78 2.38 8.87
N GLN A 60 16.04 1.64 7.80
CA GLN A 60 15.45 0.30 7.61
C GLN A 60 15.85 -0.64 8.75
N ASP A 61 17.13 -0.69 9.10
CA ASP A 61 17.65 -1.55 10.16
C ASP A 61 17.07 -1.20 11.53
N ARG A 62 16.95 0.10 11.83
CA ARG A 62 16.35 0.57 13.08
C ARG A 62 14.89 0.15 13.18
N VAL A 63 14.09 0.41 12.14
CA VAL A 63 12.67 0.04 12.12
C VAL A 63 12.49 -1.47 12.27
N LEU A 64 13.32 -2.28 11.59
CA LEU A 64 13.29 -3.73 11.75
C LEU A 64 13.65 -4.15 13.18
N GLY A 65 14.71 -3.59 13.77
CA GLY A 65 15.12 -3.89 15.15
C GLY A 65 14.07 -3.52 16.21
N GLU A 66 13.42 -2.36 16.06
CA GLU A 66 12.33 -1.90 16.93
C GLU A 66 11.12 -2.86 16.87
N ASN A 67 10.72 -3.30 15.67
CA ASN A 67 9.56 -4.17 15.49
C ASN A 67 9.83 -5.65 15.80
N MET A 68 11.07 -6.11 15.60
CA MET A 68 11.47 -7.49 15.93
C MET A 68 11.60 -7.74 17.44
N THR A 69 11.74 -6.67 18.25
CA THR A 69 11.78 -6.77 19.71
C THR A 69 10.38 -6.90 20.32
N SER A 70 9.35 -6.35 19.66
CA SER A 70 7.98 -6.25 20.20
C SER A 70 7.01 -7.31 19.68
N SER A 71 7.36 -8.08 18.64
CA SER A 71 6.50 -9.12 18.07
C SER A 71 7.27 -10.43 17.90
N PRO A 72 6.75 -11.58 18.35
CA PRO A 72 7.35 -12.86 18.02
C PRO A 72 7.43 -12.99 16.50
N ARG A 73 8.60 -13.44 16.03
CA ARG A 73 9.00 -13.60 14.63
C ARG A 73 7.91 -14.34 13.84
N THR A 74 6.95 -13.61 13.27
CA THR A 74 6.04 -14.16 12.27
C THR A 74 6.85 -14.26 10.99
N THR A 75 7.60 -15.35 10.87
CA THR A 75 8.13 -15.77 9.58
C THR A 75 6.94 -16.14 8.72
N ILE A 76 6.50 -15.22 7.87
CA ILE A 76 5.60 -15.53 6.76
C ILE A 76 6.43 -16.44 5.84
N ARG A 77 6.28 -17.76 6.01
CA ARG A 77 6.83 -18.74 5.07
C ARG A 77 6.03 -18.61 3.76
N VAL A 78 6.61 -17.93 2.79
CA VAL A 78 6.02 -17.70 1.45
C VAL A 78 5.88 -19.01 0.67
N ASP A 79 6.57 -20.08 1.09
CA ASP A 79 6.63 -21.36 0.37
C ASP A 79 5.50 -22.36 0.72
N ARG A 80 4.47 -21.96 1.45
CA ARG A 80 3.35 -22.88 1.73
C ARG A 80 2.43 -22.95 0.50
N PRO A 81 2.28 -24.10 -0.17
CA PRO A 81 1.34 -24.21 -1.29
C PRO A 81 -0.07 -23.91 -0.80
N LEU A 82 -0.83 -23.12 -1.57
CA LEU A 82 -2.23 -22.82 -1.28
C LEU A 82 -3.02 -24.13 -1.14
N PRO A 83 -3.90 -24.27 -0.14
CA PRO A 83 -4.81 -25.41 -0.08
C PRO A 83 -5.68 -25.45 -1.34
N ALA A 84 -5.78 -26.61 -1.96
CA ALA A 84 -6.62 -26.80 -3.13
C ALA A 84 -8.07 -26.43 -2.78
N LEU A 85 -8.64 -25.48 -3.53
CA LEU A 85 -10.05 -25.11 -3.41
C LEU A 85 -10.91 -26.34 -3.69
N PRO A 86 -11.96 -26.61 -2.89
CA PRO A 86 -12.86 -27.71 -3.19
C PRO A 86 -13.50 -27.47 -4.55
N ARG A 87 -13.38 -28.45 -5.45
CA ARG A 87 -14.14 -28.48 -6.69
C ARG A 87 -15.61 -28.48 -6.29
N ARG A 88 -16.33 -27.42 -6.65
CA ARG A 88 -17.80 -27.41 -6.57
C ARG A 88 -18.30 -28.58 -7.42
N ALA A 89 -19.08 -29.45 -6.79
CA ALA A 89 -19.90 -30.45 -7.47
C ALA A 89 -21.06 -29.75 -8.19
#